data_AF-A0A7R7VLT8-F1
#
_entry.id   AF-A0A7R7VLT8-F1
#
_cell.length_a   1.000
_cell.length_b   1.000
_cell.length_c   1.000
_cell.angle_alpha   90.00
_cell.angle_beta   90.00
_cell.angle_gamma   90.00
#
_symmetry.space_group_name_H-M   'P 1'
#
loop_
_entity.id
_entity.type
_entity.pdbx_description
1 polymer ?
#
loop_
_entity_poly.entity_id
_entity_poly.type
_entity_poly.pdbx_seq_one_letter_code
_entity_poly.pdbx_strand_id
1 'polypeptide(L)'
;MPQKVYVTYNQVHKLCQTSAEKILDVFRPNLMIAIGGGGYVPARILRSFLKRPGEPNIPIQAIGLSLYEDLGRGDPEEVPGTKVTRTQWLDLSSLEMNNLIGKNILIVDEVDDTRTTLEYAVRELQKDVETAQKQLGREGEKTNFFVFVLHNKNKAKKGELPEDMMEKYYHASLTTDDVWICYPWEAKDIDEHDRLSKENPL
;
A
#
# COMPACT_ATOMS: atom_id res chain seq x y z
N MET A 1 3.32 -5.62 -25.82
CA MET A 1 2.62 -5.73 -24.53
C MET A 1 3.61 -6.28 -23.52
N PRO A 2 3.68 -5.75 -22.28
CA PRO A 2 4.55 -6.31 -21.25
C PRO A 2 4.21 -7.79 -21.02
N GLN A 3 5.23 -8.59 -20.71
CA GLN A 3 5.04 -9.99 -20.34
C GLN A 3 4.11 -10.08 -19.13
N LYS A 4 3.06 -10.91 -19.23
CA LYS A 4 2.14 -11.18 -18.13
C LYS A 4 2.66 -12.35 -17.31
N VAL A 5 2.65 -12.17 -16.00
CA VAL A 5 2.94 -13.21 -15.01
C VAL A 5 1.77 -13.27 -14.03
N TYR A 6 1.49 -14.44 -13.48
CA TYR A 6 0.29 -14.67 -12.69
C TYR A 6 0.68 -15.15 -11.29
N VAL A 7 0.04 -14.56 -10.28
CA VAL A 7 0.22 -14.97 -8.88
C VAL A 7 -1.10 -15.50 -8.32
N THR A 8 -1.03 -16.58 -7.57
CA THR A 8 -2.18 -17.22 -6.91
C THR A 8 -2.46 -16.59 -5.54
N TYR A 9 -3.66 -16.79 -5.00
CA TYR A 9 -3.97 -16.39 -3.62
C TYR A 9 -3.01 -17.01 -2.59
N ASN A 10 -2.59 -18.25 -2.82
CA ASN A 10 -1.65 -18.95 -1.94
C ASN A 10 -0.25 -18.34 -1.98
N GLN A 11 0.22 -17.89 -3.14
CA GLN A 11 1.49 -17.16 -3.25
C GLN A 11 1.42 -15.83 -2.51
N VAL A 12 0.36 -15.05 -2.71
CA VAL A 12 0.14 -13.80 -1.95
C VAL A 12 0.10 -14.06 -0.44
N HIS A 13 -0.58 -15.13 -0.01
CA HIS A 13 -0.65 -15.50 1.39
C HIS A 13 0.72 -15.76 2.01
N LYS A 14 1.58 -16.48 1.27
CA LYS A 14 2.96 -16.77 1.69
C LYS A 14 3.84 -15.52 1.72
N LEU A 15 3.69 -14.61 0.76
CA LEU A 15 4.40 -13.33 0.76
C LEU A 15 4.05 -12.50 2.01
N CYS A 16 2.77 -12.42 2.37
CA CYS A 16 2.36 -11.78 3.62
C CYS A 16 2.92 -12.50 4.85
N GLN A 17 2.91 -13.84 4.86
CA GLN A 17 3.45 -14.65 5.95
C GLN A 17 4.93 -14.35 6.19
N THR A 18 5.76 -14.38 5.15
CA THR A 18 7.20 -14.18 5.26
C THR A 18 7.57 -12.73 5.62
N SER A 19 6.75 -11.77 5.22
CA SER A 19 6.97 -10.35 5.51
C SER A 19 6.55 -9.94 6.93
N ALA A 20 5.62 -10.68 7.55
CA ALA A 20 5.05 -10.29 8.84
C ALA A 20 6.08 -10.25 9.98
N GLU A 21 7.00 -11.21 10.05
CA GLU A 21 8.04 -11.27 11.10
C GLU A 21 8.91 -10.01 11.06
N LYS A 22 9.42 -9.65 9.88
CA LYS A 22 10.23 -8.43 9.69
C LYS A 22 9.48 -7.17 10.10
N ILE A 23 8.20 -7.06 9.74
CA ILE A 23 7.37 -5.90 10.09
C ILE A 23 7.17 -5.81 11.61
N LEU A 24 6.98 -6.94 12.30
CA LEU A 24 6.86 -6.98 13.76
C LEU A 24 8.17 -6.65 14.48
N ASP A 25 9.31 -7.08 13.95
CA ASP A 25 10.60 -6.84 14.57
C ASP A 25 11.03 -5.38 14.44
N VAL A 26 10.73 -4.75 13.30
CA VAL A 26 11.17 -3.38 13.01
C VAL A 26 10.17 -2.33 13.50
N PHE A 27 8.86 -2.55 13.32
CA PHE A 27 7.89 -1.45 13.35
C PHE A 27 6.75 -1.62 14.36
N ARG A 28 6.29 -2.86 14.62
CA ARG A 28 5.16 -3.16 15.54
C ARG A 28 3.95 -2.24 15.31
N PRO A 29 3.27 -2.37 14.15
CA PRO A 29 2.20 -1.45 13.78
C PRO A 29 1.04 -1.45 14.77
N ASN A 30 0.48 -0.27 15.03
CA ASN A 30 -0.73 -0.10 15.84
C ASN A 30 -2.00 -0.06 14.97
N LEU A 31 -1.85 0.29 13.68
CA LEU A 31 -2.95 0.42 12.72
C LEU A 31 -2.41 0.15 11.31
N MET A 32 -3.24 -0.44 10.46
CA MET A 32 -2.98 -0.59 9.02
C MET A 32 -3.88 0.33 8.20
N ILE A 33 -3.33 0.92 7.16
CA ILE A 33 -4.06 1.64 6.12
C ILE A 33 -3.87 0.86 4.82
N ALA A 34 -4.94 0.24 4.32
CA ALA A 34 -4.96 -0.38 3.01
C ALA A 34 -5.27 0.67 1.94
N ILE A 35 -4.41 0.76 0.92
CA ILE A 35 -4.72 1.53 -0.28
C ILE A 35 -5.72 0.71 -1.11
N GLY A 36 -6.81 1.36 -1.51
CA GLY A 36 -8.00 0.72 -2.04
C GLY A 36 -7.77 0.07 -3.40
N GLY A 37 -8.43 -1.06 -3.62
CA GLY A 37 -8.18 -1.93 -4.77
C GLY A 37 -7.36 -3.13 -4.34
N GLY A 38 -6.05 -3.13 -4.63
CA GLY A 38 -5.19 -4.28 -4.38
C GLY A 38 -4.61 -4.35 -2.97
N GLY A 39 -4.50 -3.26 -2.21
CA GLY A 39 -4.04 -3.28 -0.81
C GLY A 39 -4.98 -3.98 0.19
N TYR A 40 -6.25 -4.20 -0.16
CA TYR A 40 -7.23 -4.83 0.75
C TYR A 40 -6.91 -6.29 1.10
N VAL A 41 -6.60 -7.10 0.10
CA VAL A 41 -6.32 -8.53 0.30
C VAL A 41 -5.04 -8.73 1.13
N PRO A 42 -3.90 -8.10 0.78
CA PRO A 42 -2.67 -8.18 1.57
C PRO A 42 -2.87 -7.68 3.00
N ALA A 43 -3.53 -6.53 3.23
CA ALA A 43 -3.74 -6.00 4.58
C ALA A 43 -4.54 -6.98 5.45
N ARG A 44 -5.60 -7.59 4.91
CA ARG A 44 -6.40 -8.56 5.65
C ARG A 44 -5.61 -9.84 5.96
N ILE A 45 -4.85 -10.37 4.99
CA ILE A 45 -4.02 -11.56 5.21
C ILE A 45 -2.96 -11.26 6.27
N LEU A 46 -2.21 -10.16 6.09
CA LEU A 46 -1.11 -9.75 6.95
C LEU A 46 -1.57 -9.57 8.41
N ARG A 47 -2.77 -9.04 8.65
CA ARG A 47 -3.35 -8.94 10.00
C ARG A 47 -3.35 -10.26 10.77
N SER A 48 -3.52 -11.39 10.09
CA SER A 48 -3.52 -12.70 10.74
C SER A 48 -2.14 -13.05 11.31
N PHE A 49 -1.07 -12.66 10.60
CA PHE A 49 0.32 -12.93 10.98
C PHE A 49 0.90 -11.88 11.93
N LEU A 50 0.37 -10.65 11.90
CA LEU A 50 0.77 -9.60 12.85
C LEU A 50 0.12 -9.75 14.23
N LYS A 51 -0.87 -10.64 14.39
CA LYS A 51 -1.57 -10.85 15.66
C LYS A 51 -0.68 -11.62 16.64
N ARG A 52 -0.45 -11.07 17.83
CA ARG A 52 0.22 -11.77 18.93
C ARG A 52 -0.76 -12.35 19.95
N PRO A 53 -0.43 -13.47 20.61
CA PRO A 53 -1.21 -14.00 21.73
C PRO A 53 -1.39 -12.94 22.82
N GLY A 54 -2.63 -12.71 23.25
CA GLY A 54 -2.95 -11.71 24.29
C GLY A 54 -3.08 -10.27 23.79
N GLU A 55 -2.78 -9.97 22.53
CA GLU A 55 -2.96 -8.64 21.93
C GLU A 55 -4.27 -8.57 21.12
N PRO A 56 -4.94 -7.39 21.07
CA PRO A 56 -6.08 -7.19 20.17
C PRO A 56 -5.63 -7.24 18.70
N ASN A 57 -6.59 -7.47 17.79
CA ASN A 57 -6.29 -7.39 16.37
C ASN A 57 -5.93 -5.95 15.98
N ILE A 58 -4.94 -5.81 15.11
CA ILE A 58 -4.58 -4.50 14.52
C ILE A 58 -5.74 -4.02 13.63
N PRO A 59 -6.32 -2.83 13.87
CA PRO A 59 -7.37 -2.27 13.04
C PRO A 59 -6.87 -2.00 11.61
N ILE A 60 -7.75 -2.16 10.63
CA ILE A 60 -7.50 -1.83 9.23
C ILE A 60 -8.44 -0.69 8.85
N GLN A 61 -7.88 0.40 8.35
CA GLN A 61 -8.59 1.45 7.66
C GLN A 61 -8.30 1.39 6.16
N ALA A 62 -9.14 2.04 5.37
CA ALA A 62 -9.10 2.01 3.92
C ALA A 62 -9.05 3.44 3.37
N ILE A 63 -8.14 3.69 2.43
CA ILE A 63 -8.11 4.92 1.64
C ILE A 63 -8.24 4.57 0.17
N GLY A 64 -9.06 5.31 -0.56
CA GLY A 64 -9.22 5.18 -2.01
C GLY A 64 -8.49 6.32 -2.69
N LEU A 65 -7.58 5.97 -3.61
CA LEU A 65 -6.90 6.91 -4.48
C LEU A 65 -7.23 6.55 -5.92
N SER A 66 -7.51 7.57 -6.74
CA SER A 66 -7.64 7.40 -8.18
C SER A 66 -6.68 8.32 -8.90
N LEU A 67 -5.87 7.75 -9.79
CA LEU A 67 -5.07 8.48 -10.76
C LEU A 67 -6.01 8.83 -11.92
N TYR A 68 -6.29 10.11 -12.13
CA TYR A 68 -6.94 10.55 -13.37
C TYR A 68 -5.87 10.84 -14.40
N GLU A 69 -6.00 10.25 -15.58
CA GLU A 69 -5.42 10.80 -16.80
C GLU A 69 -6.31 11.97 -17.23
N ASP A 70 -5.72 13.16 -17.35
CA ASP A 70 -6.45 14.35 -17.79
C ASP A 70 -6.73 14.18 -19.29
N LEU A 71 -7.86 13.56 -19.62
CA LEU A 71 -8.38 13.49 -20.99
C LEU A 71 -8.94 14.87 -21.36
N GLY A 72 -8.04 15.83 -21.50
CA GLY A 72 -8.34 17.19 -21.91
C GLY A 72 -9.22 17.16 -23.16
N ARG A 73 -10.37 17.81 -23.10
CA ARG A 73 -11.15 18.11 -24.31
C ARG A 73 -10.32 19.04 -25.20
N GLY A 74 -9.54 18.45 -26.10
CA GLY A 74 -8.86 19.12 -27.21
C GLY A 74 -7.34 19.20 -27.08
N ASP A 75 -6.64 18.07 -27.25
CA ASP A 75 -5.47 17.89 -28.13
C ASP A 75 -5.01 16.41 -28.08
N PRO A 76 -4.39 15.85 -29.15
CA PRO A 76 -4.18 14.41 -29.32
C PRO A 76 -2.93 13.85 -28.63
N GLU A 77 -2.45 14.47 -27.55
CA GLU A 77 -1.37 13.91 -26.73
C GLU A 77 -1.92 13.50 -25.36
N GLU A 78 -2.00 12.18 -25.13
CA GLU A 78 -2.23 11.58 -23.81
C GLU A 78 -1.09 12.00 -22.86
N VAL A 79 -1.27 13.11 -22.15
CA VAL A 79 -0.40 13.48 -21.04
C VAL A 79 -0.80 12.61 -19.85
N PRO A 80 0.09 11.76 -19.30
CA PRO A 80 -0.22 10.96 -18.12
C PRO A 80 -0.61 11.90 -16.98
N GLY A 81 -1.86 11.82 -16.54
CA GLY A 81 -2.39 12.78 -15.59
C GLY A 81 -1.68 12.65 -14.23
N THR A 82 -1.17 13.77 -13.74
CA THR A 82 -0.35 13.86 -12.52
C THR A 82 -1.19 14.10 -11.26
N LYS A 83 -2.53 14.11 -11.37
CA LYS A 83 -3.42 14.47 -10.26
C LYS A 83 -4.09 13.25 -9.67
N VAL A 84 -3.57 12.80 -8.52
CA VAL A 84 -4.22 11.81 -7.67
C VAL A 84 -5.40 12.48 -6.95
N THR A 85 -6.58 11.86 -7.01
CA THR A 85 -7.80 12.30 -6.31
C THR A 85 -8.12 11.33 -5.18
N ARG A 86 -8.41 11.86 -3.98
CA ARG A 86 -8.91 11.09 -2.82
C ARG A 86 -10.37 10.69 -3.08
N THR A 87 -10.64 9.41 -3.35
CA THR A 87 -12.00 8.90 -3.60
C THR A 87 -12.66 8.35 -2.35
N GLN A 88 -11.87 7.83 -1.42
CA GLN A 88 -12.26 7.47 -0.07
C GLN A 88 -11.14 7.90 0.86
N TRP A 89 -11.46 8.59 1.95
CA TRP A 89 -10.43 9.13 2.84
C TRP A 89 -10.84 9.07 4.31
N LEU A 90 -9.86 9.17 5.19
CA LEU A 90 -10.07 9.21 6.63
C LEU A 90 -10.68 10.55 7.02
N ASP A 91 -11.72 10.53 7.85
CA ASP A 91 -12.39 11.76 8.27
C ASP A 91 -11.56 12.49 9.34
N LEU A 92 -11.08 13.68 8.99
CA LEU A 92 -10.26 14.53 9.85
C LEU A 92 -10.97 15.02 11.11
N SER A 93 -12.30 15.09 11.08
CA SER A 93 -13.12 15.55 12.20
C SER A 93 -13.45 14.44 13.21
N SER A 94 -13.10 13.20 12.88
CA SER A 94 -13.53 12.02 13.61
C SER A 94 -12.48 11.52 14.62
N LEU A 95 -12.93 10.65 15.53
CA LEU A 95 -12.08 9.85 16.43
C LEU A 95 -10.97 9.07 15.69
N GLU A 96 -11.03 8.94 14.37
CA GLU A 96 -10.07 8.21 13.55
C GLU A 96 -8.71 8.92 13.40
N MET A 97 -8.66 10.25 13.32
CA MET A 97 -7.36 10.96 13.28
C MET A 97 -6.65 10.98 14.64
N ASN A 98 -7.43 11.07 15.72
CA ASN A 98 -6.92 10.84 17.07
C ASN A 98 -6.25 9.46 17.20
N ASN A 99 -6.72 8.50 16.41
CA ASN A 99 -6.16 7.16 16.36
C ASN A 99 -4.88 7.04 15.52
N LEU A 100 -4.46 8.05 14.76
CA LEU A 100 -3.18 8.04 14.04
C LEU A 100 -2.05 8.71 14.82
N ILE A 101 -2.34 9.81 15.52
CA ILE A 101 -1.33 10.60 16.23
C ILE A 101 -0.60 9.74 17.27
N GLY A 102 0.73 9.78 17.23
CA GLY A 102 1.60 9.07 18.18
C GLY A 102 1.70 7.57 17.94
N LYS A 103 1.20 7.06 16.81
CA LYS A 103 1.15 5.63 16.49
C LYS A 103 2.06 5.24 15.33
N ASN A 104 2.33 3.94 15.23
CA ASN A 104 3.02 3.29 14.12
C ASN A 104 1.99 2.81 13.10
N ILE A 105 1.95 3.46 11.94
CA ILE A 105 0.96 3.25 10.88
C ILE A 105 1.59 2.47 9.73
N LEU A 106 1.04 1.30 9.42
CA LEU A 106 1.48 0.48 8.29
C LEU A 106 0.57 0.71 7.08
N ILE A 107 1.11 1.33 6.04
CA ILE A 107 0.47 1.50 4.74
C ILE A 107 0.72 0.22 3.93
N VAL A 108 -0.34 -0.34 3.35
CA VAL A 108 -0.30 -1.61 2.62
C VAL A 108 -0.88 -1.42 1.22
N ASP A 109 -0.11 -1.87 0.22
CA ASP A 109 -0.52 -1.92 -1.20
C ASP A 109 -0.06 -3.24 -1.85
N GLU A 110 -0.54 -3.57 -3.05
CA GLU A 110 -0.06 -4.77 -3.74
C GLU A 110 1.25 -4.55 -4.50
N VAL A 111 1.44 -3.37 -5.11
CA VAL A 111 2.57 -3.14 -6.02
C VAL A 111 3.18 -1.73 -5.91
N ASP A 112 4.50 -1.66 -5.81
CA ASP A 112 5.27 -0.45 -6.11
C ASP A 112 5.73 -0.51 -7.58
N ASP A 113 4.97 0.11 -8.48
CA ASP A 113 5.31 0.23 -9.91
C ASP A 113 6.16 1.48 -10.17
N THR A 114 5.51 2.65 -10.28
CA THR A 114 6.15 3.95 -10.50
C THR A 114 6.36 4.74 -9.22
N ARG A 115 5.92 4.20 -8.06
CA ARG A 115 5.92 4.80 -6.71
C ARG A 115 5.04 6.05 -6.51
N THR A 116 4.36 6.55 -7.54
CA THR A 116 3.55 7.79 -7.43
C THR A 116 2.37 7.66 -6.45
N THR A 117 1.71 6.51 -6.41
CA THR A 117 0.61 6.24 -5.46
C THR A 117 1.11 6.24 -4.02
N LEU A 118 2.24 5.57 -3.76
CA LEU A 118 2.82 5.46 -2.42
C LEU A 118 3.32 6.82 -1.90
N GLU A 119 4.04 7.57 -2.74
CA GLU A 119 4.46 8.94 -2.41
C GLU A 119 3.26 9.81 -2.02
N TYR A 120 2.22 9.81 -2.86
CA TYR A 120 1.04 10.61 -2.60
C TYR A 120 0.35 10.19 -1.30
N ALA A 121 0.13 8.88 -1.09
CA ALA A 121 -0.49 8.37 0.13
C ALA A 121 0.28 8.79 1.38
N VAL A 122 1.59 8.57 1.40
CA VAL A 122 2.47 8.93 2.53
C VAL A 122 2.42 10.43 2.80
N ARG A 123 2.62 11.26 1.77
CA ARG A 123 2.65 12.71 1.90
C ARG A 123 1.33 13.27 2.42
N GLU A 124 0.21 12.79 1.89
CA GLU A 124 -1.11 13.28 2.30
C GLU A 124 -1.49 12.82 3.71
N LEU A 125 -1.17 11.58 4.10
CA LEU A 125 -1.37 11.11 5.47
C LEU A 125 -0.50 11.86 6.48
N GLN A 126 0.75 12.18 6.13
CA GLN A 126 1.64 13.00 6.96
C GLN A 126 1.06 14.40 7.19
N LYS A 127 0.62 15.08 6.12
CA LYS A 127 -0.03 16.40 6.22
C LYS A 127 -1.27 16.39 7.11
N ASP A 128 -2.08 15.34 6.98
CA ASP A 128 -3.31 15.19 7.74
C ASP A 128 -2.99 14.98 9.24
N VAL A 129 -1.99 14.16 9.55
CA VAL A 129 -1.49 13.97 10.93
C VAL A 129 -0.92 15.27 11.50
N GLU A 130 -0.10 16.00 10.75
CA GLU A 130 0.47 17.29 11.19
C GLU A 130 -0.61 18.33 11.46
N THR A 131 -1.63 18.38 10.61
CA THR A 131 -2.80 19.26 10.81
C THR A 131 -3.54 18.90 12.09
N ALA A 132 -3.81 17.61 12.29
CA ALA A 132 -4.51 17.13 13.48
C ALA A 132 -3.70 17.34 14.77
N GLN A 133 -2.37 17.15 14.73
CA GLN A 133 -1.48 17.43 15.85
C GLN A 133 -1.57 18.91 16.29
N LYS A 134 -1.52 19.85 15.34
CA LYS A 134 -1.65 21.29 15.62
C LYS A 134 -3.01 21.66 16.20
N GLN A 135 -4.08 21.09 15.64
CA GLN A 135 -5.45 21.36 16.10
C GLN A 135 -5.71 20.85 17.52
N LEU A 136 -5.05 19.75 17.91
CA LEU A 136 -5.25 19.08 19.20
C LEU A 136 -4.16 19.38 20.24
N GLY A 137 -3.14 20.17 19.90
CA GLY A 137 -2.01 20.48 20.78
C GLY A 137 -1.14 19.26 21.10
N ARG A 138 -0.99 18.33 20.15
CA ARG A 138 -0.26 17.05 20.27
C ARG A 138 1.01 17.00 19.41
N GLU A 139 1.60 18.14 19.08
CA GLU A 139 2.79 18.23 18.20
C GLU A 139 4.03 17.48 18.73
N GLY A 140 4.08 17.18 20.03
CA GLY A 140 5.14 16.38 20.64
C GLY A 140 5.05 14.87 20.35
N GLU A 141 3.92 14.38 19.82
CA GLU A 141 3.69 12.95 19.64
C GLU A 141 4.04 12.48 18.24
N LYS A 142 5.16 11.76 18.10
CA LYS A 142 5.64 11.30 16.79
C LYS A 142 4.77 10.15 16.24
N THR A 143 4.17 10.38 15.07
CA THR A 143 3.56 9.33 14.24
C THR A 143 4.59 8.81 13.25
N ASN A 144 4.72 7.49 13.12
CA ASN A 144 5.62 6.86 12.17
C ASN A 144 4.81 6.15 11.07
N PHE A 145 5.33 6.16 9.85
CA PHE A 145 4.74 5.46 8.71
C PHE A 145 5.69 4.38 8.21
N PHE A 146 5.14 3.21 7.89
CA PHE A 146 5.84 2.11 7.25
C PHE A 146 5.06 1.69 6.02
N VAL A 147 5.73 1.43 4.90
CA VAL A 147 5.13 0.98 3.65
C VAL A 147 5.44 -0.50 3.42
N PHE A 148 4.41 -1.31 3.23
CA PHE A 148 4.52 -2.69 2.79
C PHE A 148 3.84 -2.88 1.44
N VAL A 149 4.56 -3.50 0.50
CA VAL A 149 4.01 -3.96 -0.78
C VAL A 149 4.32 -5.44 -1.00
N LEU A 150 3.46 -6.15 -1.72
CA LEU A 150 3.79 -7.53 -2.13
C LEU A 150 4.95 -7.50 -3.11
N HIS A 151 4.86 -6.66 -4.15
CA HIS A 151 5.81 -6.62 -5.24
C HIS A 151 6.38 -5.22 -5.45
N ASN A 152 7.69 -5.10 -5.61
CA ASN A 152 8.33 -3.89 -6.10
C ASN A 152 8.91 -4.16 -7.49
N LYS A 153 8.48 -3.38 -8.50
CA LYS A 153 9.08 -3.47 -9.84
C LYS A 153 10.44 -2.77 -9.86
N ASN A 154 11.46 -3.49 -10.31
CA ASN A 154 12.81 -2.97 -10.50
C ASN A 154 12.89 -2.15 -11.79
N LYS A 155 12.42 -0.92 -11.70
CA LYS A 155 12.38 0.05 -12.80
C LYS A 155 12.56 1.47 -12.28
N ALA A 156 12.79 2.40 -13.19
CA ALA A 156 12.84 3.82 -12.86
C ALA A 156 11.52 4.27 -12.20
N LYS A 157 11.64 4.86 -11.00
CA LYS A 157 10.52 5.38 -10.24
C LYS A 157 10.26 6.83 -10.63
N LYS A 158 8.98 7.20 -10.74
CA LYS A 158 8.56 8.58 -10.99
C LYS A 158 8.24 9.31 -9.69
N GLY A 159 7.79 8.58 -8.68
CA GLY A 159 7.58 9.10 -7.34
C GLY A 159 8.74 8.83 -6.40
N GLU A 160 8.83 9.65 -5.36
CA GLU A 160 9.89 9.60 -4.36
C GLU A 160 9.31 9.37 -2.96
N LEU A 161 9.97 8.51 -2.19
CA LEU A 161 9.70 8.35 -0.76
C LEU A 161 10.91 8.89 0.01
N PRO A 162 10.73 9.42 1.23
CA PRO A 162 11.84 9.90 2.05
C PRO A 162 12.93 8.84 2.21
N GLU A 163 14.21 9.25 2.14
CA GLU A 163 15.35 8.33 2.18
C GLU A 163 15.38 7.49 3.47
N ASP A 164 15.09 8.13 4.60
CA ASP A 164 15.01 7.46 5.90
C ASP A 164 13.88 6.42 5.97
N MET A 165 12.75 6.69 5.30
CA MET A 165 11.67 5.72 5.13
C MET A 165 12.10 4.57 4.23
N MET A 166 12.75 4.85 3.10
CA MET A 166 13.22 3.81 2.18
C MET A 166 14.20 2.84 2.85
N GLU A 167 15.08 3.36 3.71
CA GLU A 167 16.06 2.54 4.44
C GLU A 167 15.45 1.70 5.57
N LYS A 168 14.51 2.27 6.34
CA LYS A 168 14.08 1.69 7.63
C LYS A 168 12.63 1.22 7.64
N TYR A 169 11.76 1.87 6.88
CA TYR A 169 10.32 1.73 6.98
C TYR A 169 9.65 1.40 5.65
N TYR A 170 10.39 0.83 4.71
CA TYR A 170 9.88 0.29 3.46
C TYR A 170 10.20 -1.20 3.35
N HIS A 171 9.21 -2.00 2.94
CA HIS A 171 9.40 -3.40 2.66
C HIS A 171 8.55 -3.86 1.47
N ALA A 172 9.22 -4.33 0.42
CA ALA A 172 8.60 -5.19 -0.58
C ALA A 172 8.86 -6.66 -0.20
N SER A 173 7.84 -7.51 -0.31
CA SER A 173 8.02 -8.96 -0.09
C SER A 173 8.91 -9.57 -1.18
N LEU A 174 8.71 -9.16 -2.43
CA LEU A 174 9.48 -9.58 -3.59
C LEU A 174 9.78 -8.39 -4.50
N THR A 175 11.03 -8.30 -5.00
CA THR A 175 11.39 -7.39 -6.09
C THR A 175 11.37 -8.16 -7.40
N THR A 176 10.73 -7.61 -8.42
CA THR A 176 10.49 -8.25 -9.73
C THR A 176 11.03 -7.40 -10.86
N ASP A 177 11.16 -7.95 -12.06
CA ASP A 177 11.36 -7.15 -13.28
C ASP A 177 10.12 -6.29 -13.60
N ASP A 178 10.22 -5.43 -14.63
CA ASP A 178 9.09 -4.62 -15.12
C ASP A 178 8.10 -5.46 -15.94
N VAL A 179 7.41 -6.37 -15.26
CA VAL A 179 6.39 -7.27 -15.81
C VAL A 179 5.00 -6.85 -15.37
N TRP A 180 3.99 -7.32 -16.11
CA TRP A 180 2.59 -7.15 -15.72
C TRP A 180 2.17 -8.29 -14.81
N ILE A 181 2.00 -8.01 -13.51
CA ILE A 181 1.57 -9.00 -12.53
C ILE A 181 0.05 -9.04 -12.54
N CYS A 182 -0.53 -10.19 -12.89
CA CYS A 182 -1.95 -10.47 -12.79
C CYS A 182 -2.26 -10.98 -11.38
N TYR A 183 -3.05 -10.23 -10.61
CA TYR A 183 -3.45 -10.62 -9.27
C TYR A 183 -4.75 -11.44 -9.27
N PRO A 184 -4.92 -12.37 -8.32
CA PRO A 184 -6.02 -13.33 -8.37
C PRO A 184 -7.38 -12.70 -8.06
N TRP A 185 -7.43 -11.57 -7.35
CA TRP A 185 -8.67 -10.82 -7.11
C TRP A 185 -9.15 -10.01 -8.33
N GLU A 186 -8.34 -9.91 -9.39
CA GLU A 186 -8.71 -9.27 -10.64
C GLU A 186 -9.23 -10.28 -11.67
N ALA A 187 -9.10 -11.59 -11.38
CA ALA A 187 -9.50 -12.68 -12.27
C ALA A 187 -11.02 -12.92 -12.20
N LYS A 188 -11.66 -12.99 -13.38
CA LYS A 188 -13.06 -13.44 -13.50
C LYS A 188 -13.18 -14.97 -13.47
N ASP A 189 -12.17 -15.65 -14.01
CA ASP A 189 -12.04 -17.11 -14.01
C ASP A 189 -10.78 -17.46 -13.23
N ILE A 190 -10.97 -17.93 -12.00
CA ILE A 190 -9.87 -18.22 -11.08
C ILE A 190 -9.18 -19.55 -11.42
N ASP A 191 -9.89 -20.50 -12.01
CA ASP A 191 -9.31 -21.79 -12.40
C ASP A 191 -8.35 -21.62 -13.58
N GLU A 192 -8.72 -20.79 -14.55
CA GLU A 192 -7.83 -20.41 -15.66
C GLU A 192 -6.65 -19.57 -15.18
N HIS A 193 -6.86 -18.63 -14.25
CA HIS A 193 -5.78 -17.85 -13.63
C HIS A 193 -4.76 -18.74 -12.93
N ASP A 194 -5.22 -19.73 -12.17
CA ASP A 194 -4.36 -20.68 -11.47
C ASP A 194 -3.64 -21.62 -12.46
N ARG A 195 -4.26 -21.99 -13.60
CA ARG A 195 -3.57 -22.70 -14.69
C ARG A 195 -2.46 -21.83 -15.28
N LEU A 196 -2.74 -20.58 -15.61
CA LEU A 196 -1.78 -19.63 -16.17
C LEU A 196 -0.63 -19.31 -15.21
N SER A 197 -0.86 -19.34 -13.90
CA SER A 197 0.20 -19.19 -12.88
C SER A 197 1.25 -20.31 -12.92
N LYS A 198 0.91 -21.48 -13.43
CA LYS A 198 1.85 -22.61 -13.61
C LYS A 198 2.65 -22.47 -14.89
N GLU A 199 2.10 -21.83 -15.92
CA GLU A 199 2.72 -21.65 -17.22
C GLU A 199 3.55 -20.37 -17.31
N ASN A 200 3.08 -19.31 -16.65
CA ASN A 200 3.68 -17.98 -16.61
C ASN A 200 3.80 -17.52 -15.15
N PRO A 201 4.58 -18.22 -14.32
CA PRO A 201 4.77 -17.84 -12.93
C PRO A 201 5.52 -16.50 -12.84
N LEU A 202 5.27 -15.79 -11.75
CA LEU A 202 6.18 -14.75 -11.27
C LEU A 202 7.39 -15.38 -10.58
#